data_AF-A0A562J274-F1
#
_entry.id   AF-A0A562J274-F1
#
_cell.length_a   1.000
_cell.length_b   1.000
_cell.length_c   1.000
_cell.angle_alpha   90.00
_cell.angle_beta   90.00
_cell.angle_gamma   90.00
#
_symmetry.space_group_name_H-M   'P 1'
#
loop_
_entity.id
_entity.type
_entity.pdbx_description
1 polymer ?
#
loop_
_entity_poly.entity_id
_entity_poly.type
_entity_poly.pdbx_seq_one_letter_code
_entity_poly.pdbx_strand_id
1 'polypeptide(L)'
;MRGRVQAALVVAGAAAVPILFWLSAAACCLVLLRRGLSDGLQVAVWGAIPALVWWYLGEPRTALVLLGALALAILLRQGWSWQRVLLASTGLGLGYVALLILLFDDSLKLLAAEAHALLPTVMPEVWEKLSAVEREQLQQMFAAVLTGLLATLLQLLALVSLMLGRYWQALLYNPGGFGSEFRALRLSPVVAIGLCVGALAGVLGGPTLALLIPLCSLPLILASLALMHGLVAMNRMSKFWLVGLYVMLVLLLQVIYPLLAVLAVVDSLFDFRGRAARNPG
;
A
#
# COMPACT_ATOMS: atom_id res chain seq x y z
N MET A 1 6.40 -16.73 20.03
CA MET A 1 6.18 -15.53 20.88
C MET A 1 6.73 -15.83 22.27
N ARG A 2 7.74 -15.08 22.77
CA ARG A 2 8.44 -15.37 24.04
C ARG A 2 7.74 -14.82 25.30
N GLY A 3 6.72 -13.96 25.15
CA GLY A 3 5.89 -13.46 26.25
C GLY A 3 5.24 -12.11 25.92
N ARG A 4 4.29 -11.65 26.76
CA ARG A 4 3.56 -10.39 26.56
C ARG A 4 4.46 -9.16 26.70
N VAL A 5 5.36 -9.18 27.69
CA VAL A 5 6.29 -8.08 27.97
C VAL A 5 7.26 -7.84 26.81
N GLN A 6 7.81 -8.91 26.23
CA GLN A 6 8.72 -8.80 25.09
C GLN A 6 7.99 -8.25 23.86
N ALA A 7 6.74 -8.63 23.64
CA ALA A 7 5.93 -8.07 22.55
C ALA A 7 5.67 -6.56 22.76
N ALA A 8 5.31 -6.14 23.98
CA ALA A 8 5.11 -4.74 24.32
C ALA A 8 6.38 -3.90 24.11
N LEU A 9 7.55 -4.40 24.55
CA LEU A 9 8.83 -3.71 24.37
C LEU A 9 9.21 -3.54 22.89
N VAL A 10 9.04 -4.59 22.07
CA VAL A 10 9.31 -4.51 20.62
C VAL A 10 8.38 -3.50 19.97
N VAL A 11 7.09 -3.52 20.32
CA VAL A 11 6.07 -2.62 19.76
C VAL A 11 6.35 -1.16 20.14
N ALA A 12 6.60 -0.88 21.43
CA ALA A 12 6.91 0.48 21.89
C ALA A 12 8.22 1.00 21.28
N GLY A 13 9.28 0.19 21.31
CA GLY A 13 10.59 0.57 20.77
C GLY A 13 10.56 0.81 19.27
N ALA A 14 9.88 -0.04 18.50
CA ALA A 14 9.75 0.14 17.06
C ALA A 14 8.90 1.37 16.69
N ALA A 15 7.83 1.65 17.44
CA ALA A 15 7.00 2.83 17.20
C ALA A 15 7.67 4.15 17.61
N ALA A 16 8.61 4.11 18.56
CA ALA A 16 9.41 5.27 18.94
C ALA A 16 10.43 5.67 17.86
N VAL A 17 10.85 4.76 16.98
CA VAL A 17 11.84 5.05 15.92
C VAL A 17 11.12 5.34 14.59
N PRO A 18 11.25 6.56 14.00
CA PRO A 18 10.50 6.97 12.81
C PRO A 18 10.64 6.09 11.55
N ILE A 19 11.68 5.27 11.44
CA ILE A 19 11.85 4.35 10.30
C ILE A 19 11.25 2.97 10.59
N LEU A 20 11.06 2.60 11.87
CA LEU A 20 10.67 1.27 12.30
C LEU A 20 9.19 1.17 12.73
N PHE A 21 8.42 2.26 12.72
CA PHE A 21 7.05 2.25 13.23
C PHE A 21 6.13 1.23 12.54
N TRP A 22 6.36 0.94 11.26
CA TRP A 22 5.59 -0.06 10.51
C TRP A 22 5.88 -1.49 11.01
N LEU A 23 7.05 -1.76 11.61
CA LEU A 23 7.33 -3.03 12.29
C LEU A 23 6.54 -3.16 13.60
N SER A 24 6.30 -2.05 14.30
CA SER A 24 5.41 -2.02 15.46
C SER A 24 4.00 -2.48 15.07
N ALA A 25 3.46 -1.89 14.00
CA ALA A 25 2.16 -2.28 13.45
C ALA A 25 2.14 -3.77 13.01
N ALA A 26 3.22 -4.27 12.40
CA ALA A 26 3.33 -5.68 12.03
C ALA A 26 3.30 -6.62 13.25
N ALA A 27 3.99 -6.25 14.34
CA ALA A 27 4.00 -7.01 15.57
C ALA A 27 2.62 -7.04 16.24
N CYS A 28 1.89 -5.92 16.24
CA CYS A 28 0.51 -5.88 16.70
C CYS A 28 -0.41 -6.73 15.82
N CYS A 29 -0.25 -6.70 14.49
CA CYS A 29 -1.00 -7.56 13.56
C CYS A 29 -0.77 -9.05 13.85
N LEU A 30 0.48 -9.47 14.09
CA LEU A 30 0.80 -10.85 14.47
C LEU A 30 0.03 -11.29 15.73
N VAL A 31 0.05 -10.47 16.78
CA VAL A 31 -0.64 -10.78 18.03
C VAL A 31 -2.14 -10.84 17.81
N LEU A 32 -2.71 -9.88 17.08
CA LEU A 32 -4.15 -9.84 16.77
C LEU A 32 -4.59 -11.05 15.94
N LEU A 33 -3.86 -11.40 14.88
CA LEU A 33 -4.16 -12.53 14.01
C LEU A 33 -4.04 -13.87 14.73
N ARG A 34 -3.13 -14.00 15.72
CA ARG A 34 -2.97 -15.26 16.47
C ARG A 34 -3.87 -15.35 17.69
N ARG A 35 -3.91 -14.31 18.52
CA ARG A 35 -4.51 -14.33 19.86
C ARG A 35 -5.86 -13.61 19.94
N GLY A 36 -6.26 -12.93 18.88
CA GLY A 36 -7.54 -12.23 18.80
C GLY A 36 -7.49 -10.77 19.23
N LEU A 37 -8.65 -10.12 19.14
CA LEU A 37 -8.76 -8.67 19.27
C LEU A 37 -8.35 -8.18 20.67
N SER A 38 -8.77 -8.86 21.74
CA SER A 38 -8.45 -8.47 23.12
C SER A 38 -6.95 -8.44 23.37
N ASP A 39 -6.25 -9.55 23.13
CA ASP A 39 -4.79 -9.63 23.29
C ASP A 39 -4.05 -8.70 22.32
N GLY A 40 -4.56 -8.53 21.08
CA GLY A 40 -3.99 -7.62 20.08
C GLY A 40 -4.05 -6.16 20.49
N LEU A 41 -5.20 -5.70 20.97
CA LEU A 41 -5.40 -4.32 21.44
C LEU A 41 -4.59 -4.02 22.69
N GLN A 42 -4.49 -4.96 23.63
CA GLN A 42 -3.64 -4.80 24.83
C GLN A 42 -2.18 -4.55 24.46
N VAL A 43 -1.66 -5.21 23.42
CA VAL A 43 -0.30 -4.95 22.93
C VAL A 43 -0.24 -3.64 22.14
N ALA A 44 -1.26 -3.32 21.34
CA ALA A 44 -1.31 -2.10 20.55
C ALA A 44 -1.29 -0.82 21.40
N VAL A 45 -1.81 -0.85 22.64
CA VAL A 45 -1.72 0.29 23.58
C VAL A 45 -0.28 0.78 23.74
N TRP A 46 0.69 -0.13 23.80
CA TRP A 46 2.11 0.24 23.94
C TRP A 46 2.71 0.86 22.69
N GLY A 47 2.18 0.55 21.51
CA GLY A 47 2.55 1.21 20.26
C GLY A 47 1.82 2.54 20.09
N ALA A 48 0.62 2.67 20.65
CA ALA A 48 -0.17 3.89 20.61
C ALA A 48 0.48 5.03 21.40
N ILE A 49 1.19 4.76 22.50
CA ILE A 49 1.88 5.80 23.30
C ILE A 49 2.86 6.61 22.43
N PRO A 50 3.92 6.04 21.83
CA PRO A 50 4.81 6.79 20.94
C PRO A 50 4.09 7.31 19.70
N ALA A 51 3.06 6.62 19.20
CA ALA A 51 2.25 7.12 18.08
C ALA A 51 1.56 8.45 18.41
N LEU A 52 0.99 8.59 19.61
CA LEU A 52 0.36 9.81 20.10
C LEU A 52 1.37 10.92 20.37
N VAL A 53 2.58 10.57 20.85
CA VAL A 53 3.68 11.54 20.99
C VAL A 53 4.07 12.10 19.63
N TRP A 54 4.28 11.25 18.63
CA TRP A 54 4.58 11.70 17.27
C TRP A 54 3.45 12.54 16.68
N TRP A 55 2.19 12.14 16.89
CA TRP A 55 1.04 12.93 16.46
C TRP A 55 1.07 14.32 17.09
N TYR A 56 1.28 14.43 18.41
CA TYR A 56 1.39 15.72 19.09
C TYR A 56 2.50 16.60 18.50
N LEU A 57 3.58 16.00 17.99
CA LEU A 57 4.68 16.68 17.29
C LEU A 57 4.37 16.99 15.80
N GLY A 58 3.14 16.78 15.33
CA GLY A 58 2.71 17.03 13.95
C GLY A 58 2.92 15.85 13.00
N GLU A 59 3.26 14.66 13.51
CA GLU A 59 3.62 13.48 12.72
C GLU A 59 2.64 12.31 12.94
N PRO A 60 1.49 12.28 12.26
CA PRO A 60 0.43 11.29 12.53
C PRO A 60 0.72 9.90 11.94
N ARG A 61 1.75 9.77 11.08
CA ARG A 61 2.01 8.58 10.24
C ARG A 61 2.06 7.29 11.05
N THR A 62 2.72 7.31 12.21
CA THR A 62 2.84 6.16 13.11
C THR A 62 1.48 5.68 13.61
N ALA A 63 0.61 6.61 14.02
CA ALA A 63 -0.74 6.29 14.49
C ALA A 63 -1.61 5.75 13.35
N LEU A 64 -1.58 6.40 12.19
CA LEU A 64 -2.36 6.00 11.03
C LEU A 64 -2.00 4.60 10.55
N VAL A 65 -0.71 4.30 10.38
CA VAL A 65 -0.26 2.97 9.95
C VAL A 65 -0.59 1.90 10.99
N LEU A 66 -0.44 2.19 12.28
CA LEU A 66 -0.83 1.25 13.35
C LEU A 66 -2.33 0.93 13.30
N LEU A 67 -3.18 1.96 13.27
CA LEU A 67 -4.64 1.80 13.25
C LEU A 67 -5.13 1.14 11.96
N GLY A 68 -4.59 1.56 10.81
CA GLY A 68 -4.93 0.98 9.51
C GLY A 68 -4.54 -0.48 9.38
N ALA A 69 -3.33 -0.84 9.80
CA ALA A 69 -2.87 -2.23 9.77
C ALA A 69 -3.74 -3.11 10.67
N LEU A 70 -4.10 -2.63 11.88
CA LEU A 70 -5.00 -3.33 12.79
C LEU A 70 -6.40 -3.49 12.22
N ALA A 71 -6.96 -2.44 11.60
CA ALA A 71 -8.27 -2.51 10.94
C ALA A 71 -8.27 -3.58 9.84
N LEU A 72 -7.26 -3.59 8.97
CA LEU A 72 -7.12 -4.61 7.93
C LEU A 72 -6.87 -6.02 8.51
N ALA A 73 -6.13 -6.11 9.62
CA ALA A 73 -5.90 -7.38 10.33
C ALA A 73 -7.19 -7.97 10.91
N ILE A 74 -8.11 -7.12 11.39
CA ILE A 74 -9.43 -7.54 11.86
C ILE A 74 -10.23 -8.14 10.71
N LEU A 75 -10.26 -7.48 9.55
CA LEU A 75 -10.95 -8.01 8.36
C LEU A 75 -10.38 -9.36 7.94
N LEU A 76 -9.05 -9.48 7.86
CA LEU A 76 -8.40 -10.75 7.53
C LEU A 76 -8.73 -11.84 8.56
N ARG A 77 -8.73 -11.51 9.85
CA ARG A 77 -9.10 -12.44 10.93
C ARG A 77 -10.55 -12.90 10.84
N GLN A 78 -11.46 -12.05 10.37
CA GLN A 78 -12.87 -12.38 10.13
C GLN A 78 -13.08 -13.29 8.91
N GLY A 79 -12.01 -13.72 8.24
CA GLY A 79 -12.08 -14.63 7.10
C GLY A 79 -12.26 -13.94 5.75
N TRP A 80 -12.02 -12.62 5.68
CA TRP A 80 -12.04 -11.93 4.39
C TRP A 80 -10.90 -12.43 3.49
N SER A 81 -11.18 -12.56 2.19
CA SER A 81 -10.14 -12.87 1.21
C SER A 81 -9.17 -11.70 1.04
N TRP A 82 -7.93 -11.98 0.61
CA TRP A 82 -6.93 -10.95 0.31
C TRP A 82 -7.41 -9.91 -0.72
N GLN A 83 -8.25 -10.31 -1.70
CA GLN A 83 -8.87 -9.35 -2.62
C GLN A 83 -9.74 -8.34 -1.87
N ARG A 84 -10.59 -8.80 -0.93
CA ARG A 84 -11.45 -7.90 -0.15
C ARG A 84 -10.65 -7.02 0.81
N VAL A 85 -9.58 -7.55 1.41
CA VAL A 85 -8.65 -6.77 2.24
C VAL A 85 -7.94 -5.69 1.43
N LEU A 86 -7.50 -6.00 0.20
CA LEU A 86 -6.93 -5.00 -0.69
C LEU A 86 -7.93 -3.92 -1.08
N LEU A 87 -9.18 -4.27 -1.40
CA LEU A 87 -10.22 -3.27 -1.66
C LEU A 87 -10.51 -2.40 -0.44
N ALA A 88 -10.61 -3.01 0.75
CA ALA A 88 -10.78 -2.27 2.00
C ALA A 88 -9.60 -1.32 2.25
N SER A 89 -8.38 -1.70 1.86
CA SER A 89 -7.21 -0.82 1.96
C SER A 89 -7.31 0.41 1.04
N THR A 90 -7.94 0.29 -0.13
CA THR A 90 -8.19 1.45 -1.01
C THR A 90 -9.18 2.41 -0.35
N GLY A 91 -10.24 1.88 0.28
CA GLY A 91 -11.17 2.69 1.08
C GLY A 91 -10.48 3.36 2.28
N LEU A 92 -9.58 2.64 2.96
CA LEU A 92 -8.75 3.19 4.02
C LEU A 92 -7.83 4.32 3.50
N GLY A 93 -7.24 4.14 2.31
CA GLY A 93 -6.44 5.18 1.65
C GLY A 93 -7.24 6.45 1.32
N LEU A 94 -8.49 6.31 0.88
CA LEU A 94 -9.41 7.46 0.74
C LEU A 94 -9.68 8.14 2.09
N GLY A 95 -9.84 7.35 3.16
CA GLY A 95 -9.93 7.88 4.53
C GLY A 95 -8.69 8.66 4.94
N TYR A 96 -7.49 8.20 4.57
CA TYR A 96 -6.26 8.94 4.80
C TYR A 96 -6.19 10.24 3.99
N VAL A 97 -6.65 10.25 2.73
CA VAL A 97 -6.76 11.50 1.96
C VAL A 97 -7.65 12.50 2.69
N ALA A 98 -8.85 12.09 3.10
CA ALA A 98 -9.78 12.97 3.81
C ALA A 98 -9.16 13.52 5.09
N LEU A 99 -8.44 12.68 5.86
CA LEU A 99 -7.78 13.11 7.08
C LEU A 99 -6.59 14.05 6.82
N LEU A 100 -5.79 13.76 5.79
CA LEU A 100 -4.64 14.59 5.40
C LEU A 100 -5.10 15.98 4.95
N ILE A 101 -6.17 16.07 4.17
CA ILE A 101 -6.77 17.36 3.80
C ILE A 101 -7.31 18.05 5.05
N LEU A 102 -8.07 17.35 5.90
CA LEU A 102 -8.67 17.96 7.09
C LEU A 102 -7.63 18.57 8.05
N LEU A 103 -6.46 17.92 8.20
CA LEU A 103 -5.47 18.28 9.22
C LEU A 103 -4.25 19.02 8.67
N PHE A 104 -3.91 18.87 7.38
CA PHE A 104 -2.64 19.30 6.80
C PHE A 104 -2.76 19.96 5.41
N ASP A 105 -3.96 20.38 4.98
CA ASP A 105 -4.17 20.96 3.63
C ASP A 105 -3.22 22.13 3.34
N ASP A 106 -3.06 23.07 4.27
CA ASP A 106 -2.15 24.22 4.10
C ASP A 106 -0.69 23.78 3.91
N SER A 107 -0.22 22.82 4.72
CA SER A 107 1.14 22.28 4.60
C SER A 107 1.36 21.52 3.29
N LEU A 108 0.35 20.77 2.84
CA LEU A 108 0.39 20.04 1.58
C LEU A 108 0.41 20.98 0.38
N LYS A 109 -0.40 22.05 0.41
CA LYS A 109 -0.42 23.09 -0.61
C LYS A 109 0.89 23.86 -0.66
N LEU A 110 1.47 24.18 0.49
CA LEU A 110 2.77 24.85 0.57
C LEU A 110 3.87 23.97 -0.04
N LEU A 111 3.95 22.70 0.37
CA LEU A 111 4.93 21.76 -0.17
C LEU A 111 4.75 21.55 -1.68
N ALA A 112 3.51 21.48 -2.16
CA ALA A 112 3.22 21.41 -3.58
C ALA A 112 3.65 22.67 -4.33
N ALA A 113 3.46 23.86 -3.75
CA ALA A 113 3.89 25.13 -4.34
C ALA A 113 5.43 25.23 -4.41
N GLU A 114 6.13 24.79 -3.37
CA GLU A 114 7.59 24.74 -3.34
C GLU A 114 8.15 23.80 -4.41
N ALA A 115 7.59 22.60 -4.53
CA ALA A 115 7.97 21.65 -5.57
C ALA A 115 7.62 22.19 -6.98
N HIS A 116 6.48 22.86 -7.13
CA HIS A 116 6.05 23.48 -8.37
C HIS A 116 6.97 24.64 -8.79
N ALA A 117 7.54 25.39 -7.83
CA ALA A 117 8.49 26.45 -8.12
C ALA A 117 9.80 25.96 -8.77
N LEU A 118 10.09 24.65 -8.69
CA LEU A 118 11.26 24.04 -9.34
C LEU A 118 11.00 23.64 -10.80
N LEU A 119 9.74 23.51 -11.22
CA LEU A 119 9.38 23.09 -12.60
C LEU A 119 9.99 23.98 -13.71
N PRO A 120 9.99 25.32 -13.60
CA PRO A 120 10.61 26.17 -14.62
C PRO A 120 12.10 25.88 -14.83
N THR A 121 12.79 25.45 -13.77
CA THR A 121 14.23 25.13 -13.79
C THR A 121 14.49 23.73 -14.34
N VAL A 122 13.62 22.77 -14.01
CA VAL A 122 13.78 21.35 -14.40
C VAL A 122 13.27 21.09 -15.81
N MET A 123 12.18 21.76 -16.23
CA MET A 123 11.52 21.57 -17.53
C MET A 123 11.16 22.91 -18.18
N PRO A 124 12.14 23.76 -18.53
CA PRO A 124 11.90 25.10 -19.07
C PRO A 124 11.04 25.08 -20.34
N GLU A 125 11.30 24.14 -21.25
CA GLU A 125 10.58 24.02 -22.53
C GLU A 125 9.10 23.67 -22.38
N VAL A 126 8.73 22.94 -21.33
CA VAL A 126 7.34 22.61 -21.02
C VAL A 126 6.68 23.81 -20.36
N TRP A 127 7.38 24.44 -19.42
CA TRP A 127 6.86 25.57 -18.67
C TRP A 127 6.50 26.76 -19.55
N GLU A 128 7.35 27.10 -20.52
CA GLU A 128 7.09 28.21 -21.45
C GLU A 128 5.88 28.01 -22.35
N LYS A 129 5.53 26.74 -22.66
CA LYS A 129 4.38 26.41 -23.51
C LYS A 129 3.03 26.47 -22.78
N LEU A 130 3.04 26.45 -21.44
CA LEU A 130 1.83 26.47 -20.64
C LEU A 130 1.32 27.91 -20.45
N SER A 131 0.04 28.12 -20.69
CA SER A 131 -0.69 29.33 -20.31
C SER A 131 -0.74 29.48 -18.77
N ALA A 132 -1.07 30.69 -18.30
CA ALA A 132 -1.23 30.94 -16.86
C ALA A 132 -2.28 30.01 -16.20
N VAL A 133 -3.38 29.74 -16.92
CA VAL A 133 -4.45 28.85 -16.46
C VAL A 133 -3.97 27.40 -16.37
N GLU A 134 -3.23 26.91 -17.37
CA GLU A 134 -2.69 25.54 -17.35
C GLU A 134 -1.63 25.36 -16.25
N ARG A 135 -0.84 26.40 -15.97
CA ARG A 135 0.12 26.37 -14.84
C ARG A 135 -0.59 26.28 -13.49
N GLU A 136 -1.68 27.01 -13.31
CA GLU A 136 -2.49 26.92 -12.08
C GLU A 136 -3.15 25.54 -11.93
N GLN A 137 -3.72 25.00 -13.02
CA GLN A 137 -4.28 23.65 -13.03
C GLN A 137 -3.22 22.59 -12.72
N LEU A 138 -2.02 22.72 -13.28
CA LEU A 138 -0.90 21.82 -13.01
C LEU A 138 -0.50 21.86 -11.52
N GLN A 139 -0.44 23.05 -10.92
CA GLN A 139 -0.14 23.19 -9.48
C GLN A 139 -1.19 22.49 -8.61
N GLN A 140 -2.48 22.67 -8.93
CA GLN A 140 -3.58 22.01 -8.21
C GLN A 140 -3.52 20.48 -8.39
N MET A 141 -3.26 20.00 -9.60
CA MET A 141 -3.03 18.58 -9.86
C MET A 141 -1.87 18.05 -9.02
N PHE A 142 -0.77 18.79 -8.94
CA PHE A 142 0.41 18.39 -8.19
C PHE A 142 0.11 18.23 -6.69
N ALA A 143 -0.62 19.18 -6.10
CA ALA A 143 -1.05 19.09 -4.70
C ALA A 143 -1.95 17.87 -4.44
N ALA A 144 -2.90 17.59 -5.34
CA ALA A 144 -3.78 16.43 -5.23
C ALA A 144 -3.03 15.10 -5.40
N VAL A 145 -2.10 15.02 -6.36
CA VAL A 145 -1.24 13.84 -6.56
C VAL A 145 -0.34 13.63 -5.35
N LEU A 146 0.28 14.68 -4.81
CA LEU A 146 1.12 14.61 -3.61
C LEU A 146 0.32 14.06 -2.41
N THR A 147 -0.89 14.57 -2.21
CA THR A 147 -1.81 14.08 -1.17
C THR A 147 -2.16 12.60 -1.39
N GLY A 148 -2.51 12.22 -2.62
CA GLY A 148 -2.78 10.84 -2.99
C GLY A 148 -1.57 9.93 -2.79
N LEU A 149 -0.36 10.39 -3.08
CA LEU A 149 0.89 9.64 -2.88
C LEU A 149 1.16 9.40 -1.40
N LEU A 150 1.01 10.42 -0.54
CA LEU A 150 1.18 10.26 0.91
C LEU A 150 0.15 9.31 1.49
N ALA A 151 -1.13 9.44 1.09
CA ALA A 151 -2.17 8.50 1.50
C ALA A 151 -1.89 7.07 1.03
N THR A 152 -1.39 6.91 -0.20
CA THR A 152 -1.01 5.61 -0.75
C THR A 152 0.20 5.02 -0.04
N LEU A 153 1.16 5.84 0.39
CA LEU A 153 2.29 5.38 1.21
C LEU A 153 1.80 4.85 2.56
N LEU A 154 0.87 5.55 3.22
CA LEU A 154 0.24 5.08 4.45
C LEU A 154 -0.55 3.78 4.24
N GLN A 155 -1.29 3.67 3.13
CA GLN A 155 -1.99 2.46 2.72
C GLN A 155 -1.02 1.29 2.50
N LEU A 156 0.08 1.52 1.77
CA LEU A 156 1.12 0.54 1.49
C LEU A 156 1.75 0.06 2.80
N LEU A 157 2.15 0.96 3.69
CA LEU A 157 2.76 0.60 4.96
C LEU A 157 1.79 -0.20 5.84
N ALA A 158 0.51 0.17 5.89
CA ALA A 158 -0.49 -0.61 6.61
C ALA A 158 -0.64 -2.04 6.05
N LEU A 159 -0.67 -2.18 4.72
CA LEU A 159 -0.72 -3.48 4.04
C LEU A 159 0.54 -4.31 4.27
N VAL A 160 1.73 -3.71 4.13
CA VAL A 160 3.02 -4.38 4.35
C VAL A 160 3.15 -4.82 5.80
N SER A 161 2.72 -4.00 6.77
CA SER A 161 2.66 -4.36 8.17
C SER A 161 1.74 -5.56 8.40
N LEU A 162 0.53 -5.57 7.82
CA LEU A 162 -0.37 -6.72 7.89
C LEU A 162 0.24 -7.97 7.25
N MET A 163 0.79 -7.87 6.04
CA MET A 163 1.42 -8.96 5.32
C MET A 163 2.60 -9.54 6.11
N LEU A 164 3.43 -8.69 6.72
CA LEU A 164 4.54 -9.11 7.57
C LEU A 164 4.05 -9.79 8.84
N GLY A 165 3.02 -9.26 9.50
CA GLY A 165 2.38 -9.90 10.65
C GLY A 165 1.80 -11.28 10.30
N ARG A 166 1.13 -11.40 9.14
CA ARG A 166 0.63 -12.68 8.62
C ARG A 166 1.75 -13.64 8.25
N TYR A 167 2.85 -13.14 7.67
CA TYR A 167 4.04 -13.92 7.36
C TYR A 167 4.70 -14.49 8.62
N TRP A 168 4.91 -13.67 9.65
CA TRP A 168 5.41 -14.12 10.95
C TRP A 168 4.47 -15.13 11.60
N GLN A 169 3.15 -14.94 11.48
CA GLN A 169 2.18 -15.90 11.98
C GLN A 169 2.31 -17.24 11.23
N ALA A 170 2.47 -17.20 9.91
CA ALA A 170 2.69 -18.40 9.10
C ALA A 170 3.99 -19.10 9.51
N LEU A 171 5.11 -18.39 9.61
CA LEU A 171 6.38 -18.98 10.05
C LEU A 171 6.28 -19.71 11.39
N LEU A 172 5.54 -19.15 12.36
CA LEU A 172 5.46 -19.69 13.71
C LEU A 172 4.37 -20.74 13.92
N TYR A 173 3.27 -20.66 13.17
CA TYR A 173 2.04 -21.42 13.47
C TYR A 173 1.39 -22.09 12.25
N ASN A 174 1.78 -21.74 11.03
CA ASN A 174 1.27 -22.33 9.79
C ASN A 174 2.30 -22.20 8.64
N PRO A 175 3.41 -22.98 8.68
CA PRO A 175 4.55 -22.77 7.79
C PRO A 175 4.14 -22.77 6.31
N GLY A 176 4.54 -21.72 5.58
CA GLY A 176 4.21 -21.55 4.16
C GLY A 176 2.81 -20.99 3.87
N GLY A 177 1.93 -20.86 4.86
CA GLY A 177 0.53 -20.42 4.67
C GLY A 177 0.37 -19.03 4.03
N PHE A 178 1.19 -18.05 4.43
CA PHE A 178 1.16 -16.74 3.77
C PHE A 178 1.59 -16.82 2.30
N GLY A 179 2.58 -17.67 1.98
CA GLY A 179 3.06 -17.82 0.62
C GLY A 179 1.99 -18.39 -0.32
N SER A 180 1.22 -19.39 0.13
CA SER A 180 0.10 -19.93 -0.66
C SER A 180 -1.03 -18.90 -0.81
N GLU A 181 -1.39 -18.20 0.26
CA GLU A 181 -2.41 -17.14 0.24
C GLU A 181 -2.04 -15.99 -0.72
N PHE A 182 -0.80 -15.48 -0.63
CA PHE A 182 -0.33 -14.39 -1.47
C PHE A 182 -0.28 -14.81 -2.94
N ARG A 183 0.21 -16.02 -3.26
CA ARG A 183 0.20 -16.53 -4.64
C ARG A 183 -1.19 -16.86 -5.16
N ALA A 184 -2.18 -17.05 -4.29
CA ALA A 184 -3.58 -17.24 -4.67
C ALA A 184 -4.34 -15.92 -4.85
N LEU A 185 -3.78 -14.78 -4.39
CA LEU A 185 -4.37 -13.48 -4.60
C LEU A 185 -4.51 -13.23 -6.12
N ARG A 186 -5.76 -13.04 -6.53
CA ARG A 186 -6.18 -12.66 -7.88
C ARG A 186 -7.37 -11.72 -7.72
N LEU A 187 -7.42 -10.67 -8.54
CA LEU A 187 -8.56 -9.77 -8.58
C LEU A 187 -9.61 -10.33 -9.55
N SER A 188 -10.88 -10.29 -9.18
CA SER A 188 -11.99 -10.53 -10.12
C SER A 188 -12.06 -9.44 -11.20
N PRO A 189 -12.50 -9.73 -12.44
CA PRO A 189 -12.57 -8.76 -13.55
C PRO A 189 -13.16 -7.41 -13.18
N VAL A 190 -14.31 -7.43 -12.51
CA VAL A 190 -15.03 -6.23 -12.07
C VAL A 190 -14.16 -5.34 -11.17
N VAL A 191 -13.37 -5.95 -10.30
CA VAL A 191 -12.50 -5.24 -9.35
C VAL A 191 -11.27 -4.68 -10.06
N ALA A 192 -10.60 -5.47 -10.90
CA ALA A 192 -9.45 -4.98 -11.65
C ALA A 192 -9.85 -3.82 -12.59
N ILE A 193 -10.95 -3.96 -13.33
CA ILE A 193 -11.48 -2.91 -14.21
C ILE A 193 -11.89 -1.69 -13.38
N GLY A 194 -12.61 -1.87 -12.28
CA GLY A 194 -13.02 -0.76 -11.41
C GLY A 194 -11.84 0.04 -10.86
N LEU A 195 -10.77 -0.63 -10.43
CA LEU A 195 -9.53 0.02 -10.01
C LEU A 195 -8.83 0.74 -11.17
N CYS A 196 -8.77 0.13 -12.36
CA CYS A 196 -8.22 0.79 -13.54
C CYS A 196 -9.02 2.02 -13.97
N VAL A 197 -10.35 1.94 -13.94
CA VAL A 197 -11.23 3.09 -14.20
C VAL A 197 -11.00 4.17 -13.16
N GLY A 198 -10.85 3.82 -11.87
CA GLY A 198 -10.53 4.77 -10.82
C GLY A 198 -9.19 5.48 -11.05
N ALA A 199 -8.16 4.74 -11.43
CA ALA A 199 -6.86 5.32 -11.77
C ALA A 199 -6.94 6.22 -13.02
N LEU A 200 -7.65 5.78 -14.07
CA LEU A 200 -7.84 6.55 -15.31
C LEU A 200 -8.68 7.81 -15.09
N ALA A 201 -9.70 7.73 -14.23
CA ALA A 201 -10.48 8.89 -13.82
C ALA A 201 -9.61 9.95 -13.13
N GLY A 202 -8.56 9.54 -12.41
CA GLY A 202 -7.60 10.49 -11.87
C GLY A 202 -6.73 11.18 -12.92
N VAL A 203 -6.43 10.52 -14.03
CA VAL A 203 -5.69 11.12 -15.16
C VAL A 203 -6.58 12.07 -15.97
N LEU A 204 -7.82 11.66 -16.25
CA LEU A 204 -8.72 12.38 -17.16
C LEU A 204 -9.64 13.38 -16.46
N GLY A 205 -9.82 13.25 -15.14
CA GLY A 205 -10.83 13.96 -14.36
C GLY A 205 -10.34 15.23 -13.66
N GLY A 206 -9.13 15.69 -13.96
CA GLY A 206 -8.55 16.92 -13.41
C GLY A 206 -8.04 16.80 -11.97
N PRO A 207 -7.68 17.94 -11.33
CA PRO A 207 -7.02 17.97 -10.02
C PRO A 207 -7.71 17.16 -8.93
N THR A 208 -9.02 17.27 -8.80
CA THR A 208 -9.79 16.64 -7.72
C THR A 208 -9.69 15.11 -7.74
N LEU A 209 -9.61 14.50 -8.92
CA LEU A 209 -9.55 13.05 -9.06
C LEU A 209 -8.12 12.50 -9.12
N ALA A 210 -7.11 13.36 -9.30
CA ALA A 210 -5.72 12.95 -9.48
C ALA A 210 -5.16 12.14 -8.28
N LEU A 211 -5.71 12.33 -7.08
CA LEU A 211 -5.40 11.54 -5.88
C LEU A 211 -5.75 10.04 -6.02
N LEU A 212 -6.67 9.68 -6.92
CA LEU A 212 -7.10 8.29 -7.15
C LEU A 212 -6.05 7.47 -7.89
N ILE A 213 -5.17 8.13 -8.66
CA ILE A 213 -4.14 7.46 -9.47
C ILE A 213 -3.31 6.51 -8.60
N PRO A 214 -2.61 6.97 -7.54
CA PRO A 214 -1.78 6.07 -6.74
C PRO A 214 -2.61 5.11 -5.87
N LEU A 215 -3.78 5.53 -5.37
CA LEU A 215 -4.64 4.73 -4.48
C LEU A 215 -5.21 3.49 -5.17
N CYS A 216 -5.72 3.65 -6.39
CA CYS A 216 -6.29 2.56 -7.17
C CYS A 216 -5.22 1.68 -7.81
N SER A 217 -4.04 2.22 -8.08
CA SER A 217 -2.93 1.48 -8.67
C SER A 217 -2.25 0.53 -7.71
N LEU A 218 -2.18 0.86 -6.41
CA LEU A 218 -1.51 0.02 -5.42
C LEU A 218 -2.07 -1.43 -5.34
N PRO A 219 -3.40 -1.66 -5.24
CA PRO A 219 -3.95 -3.01 -5.28
C PRO A 219 -3.64 -3.77 -6.58
N LEU A 220 -3.65 -3.09 -7.74
CA LEU A 220 -3.31 -3.70 -9.03
C LEU A 220 -1.86 -4.19 -9.01
N ILE A 221 -0.94 -3.37 -8.51
CA ILE A 221 0.48 -3.72 -8.41
C ILE A 221 0.69 -4.91 -7.49
N LEU A 222 0.07 -4.92 -6.31
CA LEU A 222 0.18 -6.04 -5.37
C LEU A 222 -0.41 -7.34 -5.96
N ALA A 223 -1.50 -7.26 -6.71
CA ALA A 223 -2.06 -8.41 -7.43
C ALA A 223 -1.10 -8.93 -8.50
N SER A 224 -0.40 -8.04 -9.23
CA SER A 224 0.60 -8.44 -10.21
C SER A 224 1.88 -9.02 -9.59
N LEU A 225 2.32 -8.50 -8.44
CA LEU A 225 3.42 -9.11 -7.69
C LEU A 225 3.03 -10.51 -7.21
N ALA A 226 1.80 -10.67 -6.72
CA ALA A 226 1.24 -11.99 -6.43
C ALA A 226 1.24 -12.88 -7.67
N LEU A 227 0.85 -12.38 -8.85
CA LEU A 227 0.88 -13.12 -10.12
C LEU A 227 2.27 -13.65 -10.42
N MET A 228 3.28 -12.78 -10.40
CA MET A 228 4.66 -13.18 -10.69
C MET A 228 5.18 -14.23 -9.71
N HIS A 229 4.91 -14.06 -8.41
CA HIS A 229 5.23 -15.08 -7.40
C HIS A 229 4.50 -16.41 -7.65
N GLY A 230 3.24 -16.34 -8.09
CA GLY A 230 2.43 -17.49 -8.48
C GLY A 230 3.04 -18.25 -9.66
N LEU A 231 3.33 -17.55 -10.75
CA LEU A 231 3.89 -18.13 -11.98
C LEU A 231 5.26 -18.75 -11.73
N VAL A 232 6.15 -18.08 -10.99
CA VAL A 232 7.47 -18.63 -10.65
C VAL A 232 7.33 -19.93 -9.87
N ALA A 233 6.41 -20.00 -8.90
CA ALA A 233 6.20 -21.21 -8.11
C ALA A 233 5.55 -22.34 -8.92
N MET A 234 4.55 -22.02 -9.75
CA MET A 234 3.81 -23.00 -10.55
C MET A 234 4.71 -23.63 -11.63
N ASN A 235 5.50 -22.81 -12.32
CA ASN A 235 6.39 -23.25 -13.39
C ASN A 235 7.75 -23.75 -12.86
N ARG A 236 7.92 -23.87 -11.54
CA ARG A 236 9.17 -24.29 -10.86
C ARG A 236 10.40 -23.49 -11.33
N MET A 237 10.21 -22.20 -11.61
CA MET A 237 11.28 -21.32 -12.10
C MET A 237 12.25 -20.96 -10.98
N SER A 238 13.48 -20.59 -11.36
CA SER A 238 14.46 -20.07 -10.40
C SER A 238 13.95 -18.80 -9.71
N LYS A 239 14.26 -18.66 -8.41
CA LYS A 239 13.99 -17.43 -7.64
C LYS A 239 14.68 -16.20 -8.23
N PHE A 240 15.69 -16.38 -9.09
CA PHE A 240 16.37 -15.30 -9.81
C PHE A 240 15.41 -14.40 -10.60
N TRP A 241 14.32 -14.95 -11.14
CA TRP A 241 13.29 -14.15 -11.82
C TRP A 241 12.61 -13.13 -10.91
N LEU A 242 12.40 -13.47 -9.63
CA LEU A 242 11.86 -12.53 -8.65
C LEU A 242 12.89 -11.48 -8.28
N VAL A 243 14.18 -11.84 -8.19
CA VAL A 243 15.27 -10.87 -7.97
C VAL A 243 15.29 -9.86 -9.11
N GLY A 244 15.27 -10.33 -10.37
CA GLY A 244 15.19 -9.46 -11.55
C GLY A 244 13.97 -8.54 -11.52
N LEU A 245 12.78 -9.06 -11.18
CA LEU A 245 11.56 -8.27 -11.03
C LEU A 245 11.74 -7.12 -10.03
N TYR A 246 12.26 -7.39 -8.83
CA TYR A 246 12.44 -6.34 -7.81
C TYR A 246 13.55 -5.35 -8.17
N VAL A 247 14.65 -5.79 -8.78
CA VAL A 247 15.70 -4.89 -9.27
C VAL A 247 15.15 -3.97 -10.36
N MET A 248 14.40 -4.52 -11.33
CA MET A 248 13.75 -3.72 -12.38
C MET A 248 12.67 -2.79 -11.81
N LEU A 249 11.93 -3.21 -10.79
CA LEU A 249 10.94 -2.36 -10.13
C LEU A 249 11.59 -1.13 -9.49
N VAL A 250 12.80 -1.26 -8.93
CA VAL A 250 13.55 -0.15 -8.35
C VAL A 250 14.18 0.73 -9.43
N LEU A 251 14.87 0.13 -10.39
CA LEU A 251 15.63 0.88 -11.42
C LEU A 251 14.73 1.51 -12.49
N LEU A 252 13.62 0.87 -12.82
CA LEU A 252 12.72 1.23 -13.92
C LEU A 252 11.28 1.44 -13.43
N LEU A 253 11.12 2.00 -12.23
CA LEU A 253 9.82 2.15 -11.58
C LEU A 253 8.78 2.81 -12.50
N GLN A 254 9.15 3.88 -13.21
CA GLN A 254 8.25 4.61 -14.11
C GLN A 254 7.70 3.74 -15.26
N VAL A 255 8.46 2.75 -15.73
CA VAL A 255 8.08 1.84 -16.83
C VAL A 255 7.40 0.58 -16.29
N ILE A 256 7.91 0.01 -15.22
CA ILE A 256 7.41 -1.25 -14.65
C ILE A 256 6.07 -1.05 -13.96
N TYR A 257 5.85 0.10 -13.31
CA TYR A 257 4.62 0.41 -12.59
C TYR A 257 3.35 0.29 -13.45
N PRO A 258 3.22 0.98 -14.60
CA PRO A 258 2.03 0.85 -15.46
C PRO A 258 1.91 -0.56 -16.07
N LEU A 259 3.03 -1.23 -16.38
CA LEU A 259 3.01 -2.59 -16.89
C LEU A 259 2.42 -3.57 -15.86
N LEU A 260 2.76 -3.41 -14.58
CA LEU A 260 2.16 -4.19 -13.49
C LEU A 260 0.67 -3.90 -13.35
N ALA A 261 0.21 -2.67 -13.55
CA ALA A 261 -1.21 -2.37 -13.52
C ALA A 261 -1.96 -3.09 -14.66
N VAL A 262 -1.44 -3.03 -15.88
CA VAL A 262 -2.02 -3.75 -17.04
C VAL A 262 -2.03 -5.26 -16.79
N LEU A 263 -0.93 -5.82 -16.30
CA LEU A 263 -0.81 -7.25 -16.01
C LEU A 263 -1.88 -7.75 -15.03
N ALA A 264 -2.26 -6.94 -14.04
CA ALA A 264 -3.30 -7.29 -13.07
C ALA A 264 -4.66 -7.45 -13.75
N VAL A 265 -4.98 -6.56 -14.71
CA VAL A 265 -6.22 -6.64 -15.50
C VAL A 265 -6.20 -7.86 -16.40
N VAL A 266 -5.08 -8.10 -17.09
CA VAL A 266 -4.97 -9.24 -17.99
C VAL A 266 -5.12 -10.55 -17.20
N ASP A 267 -4.45 -10.73 -16.06
CA ASP A 267 -4.64 -11.91 -15.21
C ASP A 267 -6.06 -12.05 -14.68
N SER A 268 -6.69 -10.93 -14.37
CA SER A 268 -8.09 -10.89 -13.95
C SER A 268 -9.03 -11.41 -15.02
N LEU A 269 -8.84 -11.02 -16.29
CA LEU A 269 -9.68 -11.44 -17.41
C LEU A 269 -9.41 -12.87 -17.89
N PHE A 270 -8.13 -13.26 -17.91
CA PHE A 270 -7.69 -14.41 -18.66
C PHE A 270 -7.35 -15.64 -17.81
N ASP A 271 -7.18 -15.50 -16.49
CA ASP A 271 -6.79 -16.59 -15.59
C ASP A 271 -5.56 -17.37 -16.07
N PHE A 272 -4.38 -16.74 -16.02
CA PHE A 272 -3.14 -17.41 -16.43
C PHE A 272 -2.84 -18.65 -15.58
N ARG A 273 -3.18 -18.58 -14.29
CA ARG A 273 -2.88 -19.65 -13.33
C ARG A 273 -3.82 -20.85 -13.50
N GLY A 274 -5.12 -20.63 -13.68
CA GLY A 274 -6.09 -21.71 -13.93
C GLY A 274 -5.81 -22.49 -15.22
N ARG A 275 -5.26 -21.83 -16.24
CA ARG A 275 -4.89 -22.47 -17.51
C ARG A 275 -3.57 -23.21 -17.47
N ALA A 276 -2.54 -22.64 -16.85
CA ALA A 276 -1.25 -23.32 -16.68
C ALA A 276 -1.37 -24.61 -15.84
N ALA A 277 -2.30 -24.66 -14.88
CA ALA A 277 -2.56 -25.88 -14.10
C ALA A 277 -3.32 -26.98 -14.88
N ARG A 278 -4.03 -26.63 -15.97
CA ARG A 278 -4.82 -27.57 -16.79
C ARG A 278 -4.04 -28.20 -17.95
N ASN A 279 -2.93 -27.60 -18.37
CA ASN A 279 -2.00 -28.16 -19.34
C ASN A 279 -0.65 -28.45 -18.66
N PRO A 280 -0.51 -29.56 -17.91
CA PRO A 280 0.80 -30.07 -17.57
C PRO A 280 1.41 -30.60 -18.87
N GLY A 281 2.24 -29.79 -19.51
CA GLY A 281 3.12 -30.26 -20.58
C GLY A 281 4.10 -31.32 -20.07
#